data_AF-A0A5N1LAS1-F1
#
_entry.id   AF-A0A5N1LAS1-F1
#
_cell.length_a   1.000
_cell.length_b   1.000
_cell.length_c   1.000
_cell.angle_alpha   90.00
_cell.angle_beta   90.00
_cell.angle_gamma   90.00
#
_symmetry.space_group_name_H-M   'P 1'
#
loop_
_entity.id
_entity.type
_entity.pdbx_description
1 polymer ?
#
loop_
_entity_poly.entity_id
_entity_poly.type
_entity_poly.pdbx_seq_one_letter_code
_entity_poly.pdbx_strand_id
1 'polypeptide(L)'
;MPSTRPFVDPATGELNTALLLSEIVPLAKLIGVFVAGSLVPYTIVFFGSESSVLGALLALVGDFILAVGAGIVLLYVVARGIQLSSE
;
A
#
# COMPACT_ATOMS: atom_id res chain seq x y z
N MET A 1 -17.20 -23.26 11.13
CA MET A 1 -15.75 -23.39 11.37
C MET A 1 -15.41 -22.45 12.51
N PRO A 2 -14.62 -22.85 13.52
CA PRO A 2 -14.17 -21.91 14.55
C PRO A 2 -13.46 -20.75 13.87
N SER A 3 -13.84 -19.51 14.19
CA SER A 3 -13.15 -18.33 13.71
C SER A 3 -11.76 -18.30 14.35
N THR A 4 -10.74 -18.76 13.61
CA THR A 4 -9.35 -18.46 13.95
C THR A 4 -9.21 -16.95 13.82
N ARG A 5 -8.93 -16.25 14.92
CA ARG A 5 -8.63 -14.82 14.86
C ARG A 5 -7.29 -14.68 14.12
N PRO A 6 -7.24 -14.02 12.95
CA PRO A 6 -5.99 -13.79 12.26
C PRO A 6 -5.02 -13.09 13.22
N PHE A 7 -3.74 -13.46 13.19
CA PHE A 7 -2.68 -12.89 14.02
C PHE A 7 -2.72 -13.22 15.51
N VAL A 8 -3.67 -14.00 16.01
CA VAL A 8 -3.69 -14.43 17.42
C VAL A 8 -3.34 -15.90 17.51
N ASP A 9 -2.35 -16.24 18.33
CA ASP A 9 -1.99 -17.63 18.60
C ASP A 9 -3.17 -18.35 19.29
N PRO A 10 -3.71 -19.42 18.70
CA PRO A 10 -4.84 -20.15 19.29
C PRO A 10 -4.52 -20.81 20.64
N ALA A 11 -3.25 -21.12 20.91
CA ALA A 11 -2.82 -21.82 22.13
C ALA A 11 -2.59 -20.87 23.31
N THR A 12 -2.04 -19.68 23.03
CA THR A 12 -1.68 -18.69 24.06
C THR A 12 -2.65 -17.52 24.14
N GLY A 13 -3.41 -17.26 23.08
CA GLY A 13 -4.27 -16.09 22.94
C GLY A 13 -3.51 -14.78 22.70
N GLU A 14 -2.18 -14.85 22.48
CA GLU A 14 -1.32 -13.69 22.29
C GLU A 14 -1.21 -13.27 20.82
N LEU A 15 -0.86 -12.00 20.59
CA LEU A 15 -0.62 -11.48 19.25
C LEU A 15 0.68 -12.07 18.68
N ASN A 16 0.56 -12.79 17.57
CA ASN A 16 1.68 -13.29 16.78
C ASN A 16 2.28 -12.13 15.95
N THR A 17 3.23 -11.43 16.55
CA THR A 17 3.94 -10.30 15.93
C THR A 17 4.76 -10.71 14.72
N ALA A 18 5.28 -11.94 14.68
CA ALA A 18 6.01 -12.47 13.54
C ALA A 18 5.11 -12.60 12.30
N LEU A 19 3.90 -13.15 12.48
CA LEU A 19 2.89 -13.23 11.41
C LEU A 19 2.43 -11.83 10.96
N LEU A 20 2.23 -10.92 11.92
CA LEU A 20 1.90 -9.53 11.60
C LEU A 20 2.98 -8.87 10.73
N LEU A 21 4.25 -9.01 11.10
CA LEU A 21 5.38 -8.48 10.34
C LEU A 21 5.48 -9.10 8.94
N SER A 22 5.22 -10.40 8.80
CA SER A 22 5.23 -11.05 7.48
C SER A 22 4.14 -10.51 6.54
N GLU A 23 3.03 -10.00 7.07
CA GLU A 23 1.98 -9.34 6.26
C GLU A 23 2.28 -7.88 5.93
N ILE A 24 2.95 -7.17 6.82
CA ILE A 24 3.32 -5.77 6.61
C ILE A 24 4.30 -5.64 5.44
N VAL A 25 5.25 -6.58 5.30
CA VAL A 25 6.31 -6.49 4.29
C VAL A 25 5.78 -6.46 2.84
N PRO A 26 4.91 -7.39 2.40
CA PRO A 26 4.29 -7.33 1.07
C PRO A 26 3.53 -6.02 0.82
N LEU A 27 2.76 -5.56 1.80
CA LEU A 27 1.97 -4.33 1.69
C LEU A 27 2.88 -3.11 1.56
N ALA A 28 3.93 -3.03 2.38
CA ALA A 28 4.92 -1.95 2.31
C ALA A 28 5.67 -1.93 0.97
N LYS A 29 6.02 -3.11 0.43
CA LYS A 29 6.62 -3.21 -0.91
C LYS A 29 5.68 -2.66 -1.98
N LEU A 30 4.40 -3.02 -1.92
CA LEU A 30 3.40 -2.57 -2.89
C LEU A 30 3.21 -1.06 -2.83
N ILE A 31 3.03 -0.49 -1.64
CA ILE A 31 2.97 0.96 -1.44
C ILE A 31 4.24 1.63 -1.96
N GLY A 32 5.40 1.07 -1.62
CA GLY A 32 6.71 1.59 -2.01
C GLY A 32 6.86 1.74 -3.52
N VAL A 33 6.33 0.81 -4.32
CA VAL A 33 6.35 0.89 -5.79
C VAL A 33 5.58 2.12 -6.29
N PHE A 34 4.35 2.35 -5.80
CA PHE A 34 3.54 3.47 -6.26
C PHE A 34 4.07 4.82 -5.79
N VAL A 35 4.55 4.88 -4.54
CA VAL A 35 5.20 6.08 -4.00
C VAL A 35 6.47 6.39 -4.80
N ALA A 36 7.34 5.41 -5.01
CA ALA A 36 8.56 5.63 -5.80
C ALA A 36 8.23 6.07 -7.23
N GLY A 37 7.19 5.49 -7.84
CA GLY A 37 6.71 5.89 -9.17
C GLY A 37 6.19 7.32 -9.22
N SER A 38 5.39 7.75 -8.24
CA SER A 38 4.83 9.11 -8.20
C SER A 38 5.85 10.18 -7.82
N LEU A 39 6.93 9.82 -7.11
CA LEU A 39 8.02 10.74 -6.82
C LEU A 39 8.72 11.25 -8.09
N VAL A 40 8.75 10.47 -9.18
CA VAL A 40 9.36 10.91 -10.44
C VAL A 40 8.68 12.17 -11.01
N PRO A 41 7.36 12.21 -11.27
CA PRO A 41 6.72 13.44 -11.72
C PRO A 41 6.81 14.56 -10.68
N TYR A 42 6.62 14.28 -9.38
CA TYR A 42 6.67 15.34 -8.36
C TYR A 42 8.07 15.98 -8.22
N THR A 43 9.14 15.21 -8.35
CA THR A 43 10.50 15.77 -8.31
C THR A 43 10.74 16.71 -9.49
N ILE A 44 10.25 16.37 -10.69
CA ILE A 44 10.33 17.26 -11.85
C ILE A 44 9.50 18.54 -11.63
N VAL A 45 8.34 18.45 -10.98
CA VAL A 45 7.55 19.63 -10.58
C VAL A 45 8.37 20.55 -9.68
N PHE A 46 8.90 19.97 -8.60
CA PHE A 46 9.64 20.66 -7.55
C PHE A 46 10.89 21.39 -8.07
N PHE A 47 11.63 20.81 -9.02
CA PHE A 47 12.89 21.39 -9.49
C PHE A 47 12.76 22.48 -10.57
N GLY A 48 11.57 22.84 -11.03
CA GLY A 48 11.49 23.95 -11.99
C GLY A 48 10.19 24.17 -12.73
N SER A 49 9.08 23.54 -12.35
CA SER A 49 7.81 23.70 -13.05
C SER A 49 6.60 24.00 -12.16
N GLU A 50 6.81 24.29 -10.87
CA GLU A 50 5.76 24.51 -9.86
C GLU A 50 4.64 25.48 -10.28
N SER A 51 4.97 26.58 -10.97
CA SER A 51 4.00 27.60 -11.40
C SER A 51 3.56 27.48 -12.86
N SER A 52 3.88 26.37 -13.52
CA SER A 52 3.62 26.18 -14.96
C SER A 52 2.49 25.19 -15.22
N VAL A 53 1.84 25.32 -16.37
CA VAL A 53 0.83 24.34 -16.85
C VAL A 53 1.43 22.93 -16.94
N LEU A 54 2.70 22.82 -17.35
CA LEU A 54 3.41 21.55 -17.40
C LEU A 54 3.56 20.93 -16.01
N GLY A 55 3.89 21.74 -14.99
CA GLY A 55 4.00 21.27 -13.62
C GLY A 55 2.66 20.79 -13.06
N ALA A 56 1.56 21.50 -13.36
CA ALA A 56 0.22 21.06 -13.00
C ALA A 56 -0.14 19.71 -13.65
N LEU A 57 0.20 19.51 -14.92
CA LEU A 57 -0.02 18.23 -15.60
C LEU A 57 0.82 17.09 -15.01
N LEU A 58 2.09 17.35 -14.67
CA LEU A 58 2.95 16.37 -14.02
C LEU A 58 2.45 16.02 -12.61
N ALA A 59 2.04 17.02 -11.83
CA ALA A 59 1.44 16.78 -10.51
C ALA A 59 0.19 15.89 -10.63
N LEU A 60 -0.67 16.16 -11.62
CA LEU A 60 -1.85 15.33 -11.92
C LEU A 60 -1.46 13.88 -12.27
N VAL A 61 -0.36 13.66 -12.99
CA VAL A 61 0.16 12.30 -13.25
C VAL A 61 0.64 11.64 -11.95
N GLY A 62 1.32 12.37 -11.07
CA GLY A 62 1.72 11.87 -9.74
C GLY A 62 0.52 11.47 -8.89
N ASP A 63 -0.50 12.33 -8.83
CA ASP A 63 -1.76 12.07 -8.11
C ASP A 63 -2.49 10.85 -8.70
N PHE A 64 -2.51 10.71 -10.02
CA PHE A 64 -3.10 9.56 -10.70
C PHE A 64 -2.41 8.24 -10.33
N ILE A 65 -1.07 8.22 -10.32
CA ILE A 65 -0.29 7.05 -9.90
C ILE A 65 -0.63 6.66 -8.45
N LEU A 66 -0.68 7.65 -7.55
CA LEU A 66 -1.04 7.40 -6.15
C LEU A 66 -2.48 6.92 -5.99
N ALA A 67 -3.44 7.48 -6.73
CA ALA A 67 -4.84 7.09 -6.67
C ALA A 67 -5.05 5.65 -7.16
N VAL A 68 -4.46 5.29 -8.29
CA VAL A 68 -4.49 3.91 -8.81
C VAL A 68 -3.78 2.96 -7.85
N GLY A 69 -2.61 3.36 -7.34
CA GLY A 69 -1.85 2.59 -6.37
C GLY A 69 -2.61 2.31 -5.09
N ALA A 70 -3.30 3.33 -4.54
CA ALA A 70 -4.15 3.18 -3.37
C ALA A 70 -5.30 2.19 -3.64
N GLY A 71 -5.95 2.26 -4.80
CA GLY A 71 -6.98 1.30 -5.20
C GLY A 71 -6.45 -0.14 -5.23
N ILE A 72 -5.28 -0.35 -5.81
CA ILE A 72 -4.63 -1.67 -5.89
C ILE A 72 -4.23 -2.18 -4.50
N VAL A 73 -3.68 -1.33 -3.64
CA VAL A 73 -3.34 -1.68 -2.25
C VAL A 73 -4.59 -2.10 -1.48
N LEU A 74 -5.72 -1.41 -1.65
CA LEU A 74 -6.98 -1.80 -1.01
C LEU A 74 -7.48 -3.16 -1.51
N LEU A 75 -7.43 -3.41 -2.82
CA LEU A 75 -7.78 -4.72 -3.39
C LEU A 75 -6.90 -5.83 -2.82
N TYR A 76 -5.59 -5.58 -2.68
CA TYR A 76 -4.66 -6.51 -2.06
C TYR A 76 -5.01 -6.79 -0.60
N VAL A 77 -5.30 -5.76 0.20
CA VAL A 77 -5.70 -5.90 1.61
C VAL A 77 -6.97 -6.75 1.74
N VAL A 78 -7.98 -6.52 0.90
CA VAL A 78 -9.23 -7.30 0.91
C VAL A 78 -8.95 -8.75 0.55
N ALA A 79 -8.22 -9.00 -0.54
CA ALA A 79 -7.90 -10.36 -0.97
C ALA A 79 -7.10 -11.11 0.10
N ARG A 80 -6.12 -10.46 0.72
CA ARG A 80 -5.29 -11.06 1.78
C ARG A 80 -6.09 -11.31 3.05
N GLY A 81 -6.98 -10.40 3.44
CA GLY A 81 -7.88 -10.58 4.58
C GLY A 81 -8.80 -11.79 4.41
N ILE A 82 -9.35 -12.00 3.21
CA ILE A 82 -10.14 -13.20 2.89
C ILE A 82 -9.26 -14.45 3.02
N GLN A 83 -8.07 -14.43 2.43
CA GLN A 83 -7.15 -15.59 2.47
C GLN A 83 -6.79 -15.97 3.92
N LEU A 84 -6.39 -15.00 4.74
CA LEU A 84 -6.03 -15.20 6.14
C LEU A 84 -7.21 -15.69 6.99
N SER A 85 -8.45 -15.40 6.61
CA SER A 85 -9.65 -15.92 7.30
C SER A 85 -10.01 -17.35 6.91
N SER A 86 -9.50 -17.81 5.75
CA SER A 86 -9.73 -19.15 5.23
C SER A 86 -8.63 -20.16 5.60
N GLU A 87 -7.50 -19.66 6.11
CA GLU A 87 -6.40 -20.42 6.71
C GLU A 87 -6.71 -20.76 8.18
#